data_AF-A0AAX4JQQ3-F1
#
_entry.id   AF-A0AAX4JQQ3-F1
#
_cell.length_a   1.000
_cell.length_b   1.000
_cell.length_c   1.000
_cell.angle_alpha   90.00
_cell.angle_beta   90.00
_cell.angle_gamma   90.00
#
_symmetry.space_group_name_H-M   'P 1'
#
loop_
_entity.id
_entity.type
_entity.pdbx_description
1 polymer ?
#
loop_
_entity_poly.entity_id
_entity_poly.type
_entity_poly.pdbx_seq_one_letter_code
_entity_poly.pdbx_strand_id
1 'polypeptide(L)'
;MASSSHPLLPPLSGKAFFVPSPHEEHNFHPHPSLQLATRVTLQSAGVGLLVSAVQNALDKHNAGAMGIVTRTGGTIGFFAAMGFSFSFVQAITANIRETDDALNGAAGGCAAGFLAGVRAKSLPMAFGACAGMGTLIGTFNAAGNALTGTNRKLLPRPEREQLRQAFFKQPKQTEEVA
;
A
#
# COMPACT_ATOMS: atom_id res chain seq x y z
N MET A 1 -47.84 4.88 -14.50
CA MET A 1 -47.82 4.66 -15.96
C MET A 1 -46.52 3.94 -16.28
N ALA A 2 -46.63 2.74 -16.83
CA ALA A 2 -45.51 1.88 -17.17
C ALA A 2 -44.62 2.53 -18.24
N SER A 3 -43.30 2.39 -18.12
CA SER A 3 -42.38 2.52 -19.25
C SER A 3 -41.52 1.26 -19.31
N SER A 4 -41.57 0.66 -20.49
CA SER A 4 -41.27 -0.72 -20.85
C SER A 4 -39.77 -1.05 -20.88
N SER A 5 -39.42 -2.11 -20.18
CA SER A 5 -38.15 -2.83 -20.26
C SER A 5 -37.90 -3.34 -21.68
N HIS A 6 -36.83 -2.87 -22.32
CA HIS A 6 -36.35 -3.41 -23.59
C HIS A 6 -35.41 -4.61 -23.32
N PRO A 7 -35.57 -5.77 -23.99
CA PRO A 7 -34.98 -7.04 -23.56
C PRO A 7 -33.55 -7.33 -24.10
N LEU A 8 -32.79 -6.32 -24.53
CA LEU A 8 -31.52 -6.56 -25.26
C LEU A 8 -30.27 -5.85 -24.69
N LEU A 9 -30.32 -5.36 -23.45
CA LEU A 9 -29.13 -4.89 -22.73
C LEU A 9 -29.08 -5.54 -21.35
N PRO A 10 -28.00 -6.29 -21.00
CA PRO A 10 -27.81 -6.68 -19.61
C PRO A 10 -27.70 -5.42 -18.75
N PRO A 11 -28.34 -5.36 -17.57
CA PRO A 11 -28.07 -4.28 -16.63
C PRO A 11 -26.58 -4.37 -16.29
N LEU A 12 -25.82 -3.35 -16.69
CA LEU A 12 -24.44 -3.16 -16.24
C LEU A 12 -24.48 -3.08 -14.72
N SER A 13 -24.27 -4.24 -14.09
CA SER A 13 -24.05 -4.37 -12.66
C SER A 13 -22.86 -3.48 -12.34
N GLY A 14 -23.16 -2.32 -11.73
CA GLY A 14 -22.21 -1.28 -11.35
C GLY A 14 -21.24 -1.74 -10.27
N LYS A 15 -20.38 -2.71 -10.60
CA LYS A 15 -19.16 -3.05 -9.86
C LYS A 15 -17.92 -2.55 -10.60
N ALA A 16 -18.03 -1.40 -11.25
CA ALA A 16 -16.87 -0.62 -11.65
C ALA A 16 -16.59 0.37 -10.51
N PHE A 17 -15.47 0.16 -9.81
CA PHE A 17 -14.98 0.97 -8.71
C PHE A 17 -15.82 0.88 -7.43
N PHE A 18 -15.38 0.01 -6.51
CA PHE A 18 -15.68 0.18 -5.10
C PHE A 18 -14.93 1.44 -4.64
N VAL A 19 -15.53 2.60 -4.90
CA VAL A 19 -15.26 3.83 -4.18
C VAL A 19 -15.95 3.63 -2.83
N PRO A 20 -15.23 3.46 -1.71
CA PRO A 20 -15.89 3.41 -0.41
C PRO A 20 -16.68 4.72 -0.23
N SER A 21 -17.96 4.57 0.09
CA SER A 21 -18.88 5.69 0.34
C SER A 21 -18.41 6.52 1.53
N PRO A 22 -18.55 7.86 1.49
CA PRO A 22 -18.01 8.81 2.49
C PRO A 22 -18.76 8.80 3.84
N HIS A 23 -19.49 7.75 4.18
CA HIS A 23 -20.41 7.70 5.32
C HIS A 23 -20.06 6.67 6.40
N GLU A 24 -18.85 6.13 6.40
CA GLU A 24 -18.30 5.45 7.56
C GLU A 24 -17.54 6.49 8.39
N GLU A 25 -17.90 6.68 9.66
CA GLU A 25 -17.11 7.49 10.61
C GLU A 25 -15.75 6.81 10.85
N HIS A 26 -14.86 6.90 9.88
CA HIS A 26 -13.44 6.71 10.12
C HIS A 26 -12.99 7.96 10.86
N ASN A 27 -12.89 7.86 12.18
CA ASN A 27 -12.16 8.83 12.99
C ASN A 27 -10.73 8.90 12.43
N PHE A 28 -10.50 9.87 11.54
CA PHE A 28 -9.19 10.07 10.93
C PHE A 28 -8.24 10.57 12.01
N HIS A 29 -7.17 9.81 12.23
CA HIS A 29 -6.13 10.21 13.15
C HIS A 29 -4.96 10.75 12.33
N PRO A 30 -4.60 12.04 12.51
CA PRO A 30 -3.49 12.63 11.78
C PRO A 30 -2.21 11.81 11.97
N HIS A 31 -1.59 11.44 10.84
CA HIS A 31 -0.37 10.66 10.86
C HIS A 31 0.82 11.59 11.11
N PRO A 32 1.72 11.27 12.07
CA PRO A 32 2.95 12.01 12.24
C PRO A 32 3.91 11.68 11.09
N SER A 33 3.78 12.42 9.98
CA SER A 33 4.45 12.15 8.70
C SER A 33 5.97 12.02 8.83
N LEU A 34 6.60 12.89 9.62
CA LEU A 34 8.04 12.86 9.83
C LEU A 34 8.46 11.63 10.64
N GLN A 35 7.78 11.32 11.76
CA GLN A 35 8.15 10.18 12.60
C GLN A 35 7.95 8.85 11.85
N LEU A 36 6.84 8.74 11.11
CA LEU A 36 6.56 7.56 10.30
C LEU A 36 7.60 7.41 9.18
N ALA A 37 7.91 8.49 8.46
CA ALA A 37 8.92 8.49 7.43
C ALA A 37 10.28 8.08 7.99
N THR A 38 10.74 8.66 9.11
CA THR A 38 12.01 8.29 9.74
C THR A 38 12.09 6.80 10.09
N ARG A 39 11.03 6.23 10.67
CA ARG A 39 11.01 4.79 11.01
C ARG A 39 11.15 3.92 9.77
N VAL A 40 10.40 4.25 8.71
CA VAL A 40 10.45 3.48 7.46
C VAL A 40 11.76 3.69 6.72
N THR A 41 12.33 4.89 6.74
CA THR A 41 13.68 5.18 6.22
C THR A 41 14.74 4.36 6.91
N LEU A 42 14.68 4.20 8.24
CA LEU A 42 15.64 3.38 8.98
C LEU A 42 15.50 1.89 8.59
N GLN A 43 14.27 1.40 8.47
CA GLN A 43 14.02 0.03 8.03
C GLN A 43 14.52 -0.19 6.60
N SER A 44 14.25 0.74 5.68
CA SER A 44 14.68 0.64 4.30
C SER A 44 16.19 0.83 4.14
N ALA A 45 16.82 1.67 4.95
CA ALA A 45 18.27 1.77 5.04
C ALA A 45 18.91 0.44 5.50
N GLY A 46 18.28 -0.26 6.45
CA GLY A 46 18.69 -1.60 6.87
C GLY A 46 18.65 -2.60 5.71
N VAL A 47 17.57 -2.61 4.93
CA VAL A 47 17.47 -3.42 3.70
C VAL A 47 18.55 -3.02 2.69
N GLY A 48 18.76 -1.72 2.50
CA GLY A 48 19.80 -1.19 1.61
C GLY A 48 21.21 -1.59 2.05
N LEU A 49 21.48 -1.68 3.35
CA LEU A 49 22.75 -2.18 3.90
C LEU A 49 22.95 -3.65 3.55
N LEU A 50 21.92 -4.49 3.71
CA LEU A 50 22.00 -5.90 3.32
C LEU A 50 22.26 -6.06 1.82
N VAL A 51 21.55 -5.30 0.98
CA VAL A 51 21.78 -5.30 -0.46
C VAL A 51 23.19 -4.81 -0.80
N SER A 52 23.66 -3.76 -0.13
CA SER A 52 25.02 -3.24 -0.25
C SER A 52 26.08 -4.29 0.12
N ALA A 53 25.86 -5.03 1.22
CA ALA A 53 26.77 -6.09 1.67
C ALA A 53 26.82 -7.25 0.67
N VAL A 54 25.68 -7.67 0.12
CA VAL A 54 25.62 -8.71 -0.92
C VAL A 54 26.31 -8.24 -2.20
N GLN A 55 26.07 -7.00 -2.64
CA GLN A 55 26.74 -6.44 -3.81
C GLN A 55 28.26 -6.40 -3.60
N ASN A 56 28.73 -5.90 -2.45
CA ASN A 56 30.16 -5.85 -2.14
C ASN A 56 30.80 -7.26 -2.04
N ALA A 57 30.06 -8.28 -1.61
CA ALA A 57 30.55 -9.66 -1.51
C ALA A 57 30.61 -10.38 -2.86
N LEU A 58 29.69 -10.08 -3.78
CA LEU A 58 29.63 -10.71 -5.11
C LEU A 58 30.52 -10.02 -6.14
N ASP A 59 31.00 -8.81 -5.83
CA ASP A 59 31.79 -8.04 -6.77
C ASP A 59 33.27 -8.46 -6.76
N LYS A 60 33.94 -8.34 -7.91
CA LYS A 60 35.27 -8.96 -8.14
C LYS A 60 36.45 -8.20 -7.51
N HIS A 61 36.27 -7.54 -6.36
CA HIS A 61 37.26 -6.62 -5.80
C HIS A 61 37.59 -6.82 -4.32
N ASN A 62 38.83 -6.50 -3.97
CA ASN A 62 39.41 -6.66 -2.64
C ASN A 62 39.18 -5.42 -1.74
N ALA A 63 37.96 -4.89 -1.70
CA ALA A 63 37.65 -3.65 -0.98
C ALA A 63 37.38 -3.85 0.53
N GLY A 64 37.38 -5.10 1.01
CA GLY A 64 37.09 -5.45 2.40
C GLY A 64 35.72 -4.95 2.89
N ALA A 65 35.55 -4.89 4.21
CA ALA A 65 34.28 -4.46 4.84
C ALA A 65 33.95 -2.98 4.61
N MET A 66 34.95 -2.13 4.39
CA MET A 66 34.75 -0.70 4.12
C MET A 66 34.09 -0.44 2.75
N GLY A 67 34.15 -1.39 1.81
CA GLY A 67 33.50 -1.28 0.51
C GLY A 67 31.98 -1.14 0.57
N ILE A 68 31.35 -1.63 1.64
CA ILE A 68 29.90 -1.55 1.89
C ILE A 68 29.42 -0.09 2.02
N VAL A 69 30.27 0.78 2.58
CA VAL A 69 29.95 2.19 2.83
C VAL A 69 30.54 3.09 1.76
N THR A 70 31.78 2.84 1.33
CA THR A 70 32.49 3.74 0.41
C THR A 70 32.14 3.51 -1.06
N ARG A 71 31.76 2.28 -1.44
CA ARG A 71 31.55 1.91 -2.85
C ARG A 71 30.07 1.64 -3.14
N THR A 72 29.45 0.79 -2.33
CA THR A 72 28.04 0.43 -2.44
C THR A 72 27.14 1.26 -1.51
N GLY A 73 27.68 2.24 -0.76
CA GLY A 73 26.90 3.11 0.13
C GLY A 73 25.79 3.90 -0.57
N GLY A 74 25.92 4.11 -1.88
CA GLY A 74 24.84 4.71 -2.69
C GLY A 74 23.57 3.88 -2.74
N THR A 75 23.63 2.55 -2.55
CA THR A 75 22.42 1.71 -2.46
C THR A 75 21.70 1.92 -1.14
N ILE A 76 22.45 2.02 -0.02
CA ILE A 76 21.90 2.31 1.31
C ILE A 76 21.10 3.61 1.26
N GLY A 77 21.71 4.69 0.75
CA GLY A 77 21.04 5.97 0.60
C GLY A 77 19.85 5.93 -0.35
N PHE A 78 19.93 5.13 -1.42
CA PHE A 78 18.83 4.98 -2.37
C PHE A 78 17.61 4.27 -1.76
N PHE A 79 17.79 3.14 -1.07
CA PHE A 79 16.70 2.46 -0.37
C PHE A 79 16.14 3.31 0.79
N ALA A 80 17.01 4.04 1.51
CA ALA A 80 16.60 5.02 2.51
C ALA A 80 15.68 6.09 1.90
N ALA A 81 16.09 6.68 0.77
CA ALA A 81 15.33 7.71 0.07
C ALA A 81 13.98 7.18 -0.48
N MET A 82 13.95 5.98 -1.05
CA MET A 82 12.70 5.35 -1.51
C MET A 82 11.72 5.09 -0.37
N GLY A 83 12.19 4.55 0.76
CA GLY A 83 11.35 4.32 1.94
C GLY A 83 10.85 5.63 2.56
N PHE A 84 11.70 6.67 2.58
CA PHE A 84 11.32 8.00 3.04
C PHE A 84 10.20 8.58 2.16
N SER A 85 10.42 8.65 0.84
CA SER A 85 9.47 9.29 -0.07
C SER A 85 8.13 8.56 -0.10
N PHE A 86 8.14 7.22 -0.04
CA PHE A 86 6.95 6.41 0.06
C PHE A 86 6.09 6.82 1.26
N SER A 87 6.62 6.67 2.47
CA SER A 87 5.88 6.87 3.71
C SER A 87 5.55 8.33 3.97
N PHE A 88 6.43 9.25 3.60
CA PHE A 88 6.21 10.68 3.75
C PHE A 88 5.06 11.15 2.87
N VAL A 89 5.06 10.78 1.58
CA VAL A 89 4.00 11.18 0.65
C VAL A 89 2.69 10.49 1.01
N GLN A 90 2.71 9.22 1.42
CA GLN A 90 1.51 8.53 1.91
C GLN A 90 0.91 9.25 3.13
N ALA A 91 1.72 9.60 4.12
CA ALA A 91 1.23 10.28 5.34
C ALA A 91 0.72 11.69 5.05
N ILE A 92 1.41 12.45 4.19
CA ILE A 92 0.97 13.80 3.82
C ILE A 92 -0.34 13.74 3.03
N THR A 93 -0.45 12.84 2.06
CA THR A 93 -1.68 12.71 1.26
C THR A 93 -2.85 12.23 2.11
N ALA A 94 -2.62 11.34 3.07
CA ALA A 94 -3.62 10.98 4.06
C ALA A 94 -4.05 12.18 4.92
N ASN A 95 -3.08 12.97 5.42
CA ASN A 95 -3.36 14.15 6.26
C ASN A 95 -4.10 15.26 5.51
N ILE A 96 -3.78 15.49 4.23
CA ILE A 96 -4.45 16.53 3.42
C ILE A 96 -5.87 16.10 3.04
N ARG A 97 -6.08 14.80 2.79
CA ARG A 97 -7.40 14.27 2.38
C ARG A 97 -8.26 13.83 3.57
N GLU A 98 -7.71 13.86 4.79
CA GLU A 98 -8.34 13.40 6.03
C GLU A 98 -8.99 12.01 5.90
N THR A 99 -8.37 11.14 5.10
CA THR A 99 -8.89 9.80 4.79
C THR A 99 -7.76 8.81 4.64
N ASP A 100 -8.00 7.55 4.99
CA ASP A 100 -7.04 6.45 4.88
C ASP A 100 -7.44 5.48 3.76
N ASP A 101 -7.23 5.91 2.50
CA ASP A 101 -7.58 5.15 1.30
C ASP A 101 -6.35 4.51 0.61
N ALA A 102 -6.62 3.55 -0.27
CA ALA A 102 -5.64 2.97 -1.18
C ALA A 102 -4.93 4.01 -2.08
N LEU A 103 -5.57 5.15 -2.36
CA LEU A 103 -5.00 6.24 -3.14
C LEU A 103 -3.79 6.89 -2.46
N ASN A 104 -3.75 6.92 -1.13
CA ASN A 104 -2.61 7.49 -0.39
C ASN A 104 -1.36 6.62 -0.57
N GLY A 105 -1.53 5.29 -0.50
CA GLY A 105 -0.47 4.34 -0.80
C GLY A 105 -0.03 4.37 -2.25
N ALA A 106 -0.96 4.56 -3.19
CA ALA A 106 -0.63 4.73 -4.61
C ALA A 106 0.22 5.99 -4.84
N ALA A 107 -0.11 7.11 -4.18
CA ALA A 107 0.68 8.35 -4.25
C ALA A 107 2.10 8.15 -3.68
N GLY A 108 2.22 7.50 -2.52
CA GLY A 108 3.52 7.12 -1.96
C GLY A 108 4.31 6.21 -2.91
N GLY A 109 3.64 5.21 -3.49
CA GLY A 109 4.24 4.26 -4.44
C GLY A 109 4.75 4.95 -5.70
N CYS A 110 3.98 5.88 -6.26
CA CYS A 110 4.43 6.69 -7.39
C CYS A 110 5.66 7.55 -7.02
N ALA A 111 5.67 8.20 -5.86
CA ALA A 111 6.81 9.02 -5.42
C ALA A 111 8.09 8.20 -5.25
N ALA A 112 8.00 7.00 -4.67
CA ALA A 112 9.11 6.08 -4.56
C ALA A 112 9.56 5.54 -5.94
N GLY A 113 8.63 5.18 -6.81
CA GLY A 113 8.91 4.73 -8.18
C GLY A 113 9.56 5.82 -9.04
N PHE A 114 9.12 7.07 -8.89
CA PHE A 114 9.72 8.21 -9.58
C PHE A 114 11.20 8.38 -9.22
N LEU A 115 11.55 8.26 -7.93
CA LEU A 115 12.95 8.29 -7.48
C LEU A 115 13.81 7.21 -8.14
N ALA A 116 13.25 6.02 -8.40
CA ALA A 116 13.97 4.96 -9.11
C ALA A 116 14.31 5.36 -10.55
N GLY A 117 13.40 6.04 -11.26
CA GLY A 117 13.71 6.58 -12.59
C GLY A 117 14.66 7.77 -12.58
N VAL A 118 14.60 8.62 -11.54
CA VAL A 118 15.59 9.69 -11.32
C VAL A 118 16.99 9.11 -11.13
N ARG A 119 17.11 8.01 -10.37
CA ARG A 119 18.38 7.27 -10.19
C ARG A 119 18.93 6.75 -11.54
N ALA A 120 18.04 6.33 -12.43
CA ALA A 120 18.36 5.90 -13.80
C ALA A 120 18.57 7.06 -14.78
N LYS A 121 18.42 8.32 -14.35
CA LYS A 121 18.57 9.55 -15.15
C LYS A 121 17.71 9.56 -16.42
N SER A 122 16.49 9.01 -16.31
CA SER A 122 15.59 8.88 -17.45
C SER A 122 14.17 9.27 -17.06
N LEU A 123 13.67 10.34 -17.69
CA LEU A 123 12.29 10.82 -17.53
C LEU A 123 11.24 9.76 -17.90
N PRO A 124 11.32 9.05 -19.04
CA PRO A 124 10.32 8.02 -19.36
C PRO A 124 10.36 6.87 -18.34
N MET A 125 11.54 6.51 -17.82
CA MET A 125 11.64 5.53 -16.73
C MET A 125 11.04 6.06 -15.43
N ALA A 126 11.17 7.35 -15.12
CA ALA A 126 10.59 7.95 -13.93
C ALA A 126 9.06 7.94 -13.96
N PHE A 127 8.45 8.33 -15.08
CA PHE A 127 6.99 8.25 -15.24
C PHE A 127 6.51 6.79 -15.30
N GLY A 128 7.22 5.92 -16.02
CA GLY A 128 6.89 4.49 -16.08
C GLY A 128 6.96 3.80 -14.71
N ALA A 129 8.01 4.08 -13.94
CA ALA A 129 8.19 3.52 -12.59
C ALA A 129 7.21 4.12 -11.58
N CYS A 130 6.88 5.42 -11.68
CA CYS A 130 5.80 6.00 -10.88
C CYS A 130 4.46 5.30 -11.17
N ALA A 131 4.08 5.17 -12.44
CA ALA A 131 2.83 4.52 -12.81
C ALA A 131 2.80 3.04 -12.40
N GLY A 132 3.90 2.31 -12.66
CA GLY A 132 4.02 0.90 -12.29
C GLY A 132 3.95 0.69 -10.77
N MET A 133 4.77 1.41 -9.99
CA MET A 133 4.79 1.23 -8.54
C MET A 133 3.53 1.80 -7.86
N GLY A 134 3.00 2.91 -8.36
CA GLY A 134 1.74 3.50 -7.87
C GLY A 134 0.55 2.58 -8.10
N THR A 135 0.47 1.93 -9.26
CA THR A 135 -0.60 0.93 -9.53
C THR A 135 -0.41 -0.34 -8.72
N LEU A 136 0.82 -0.84 -8.57
CA LEU A 136 1.10 -2.01 -7.74
C LEU A 136 0.70 -1.78 -6.27
N ILE A 137 1.10 -0.67 -5.68
CA ILE A 137 0.73 -0.37 -4.29
C ILE A 137 -0.74 0.00 -4.17
N GLY A 138 -1.29 0.78 -5.11
CA GLY A 138 -2.70 1.12 -5.12
C GLY A 138 -3.60 -0.12 -5.17
N THR A 139 -3.27 -1.09 -6.02
CA THR A 139 -4.00 -2.36 -6.12
C THR A 139 -3.80 -3.24 -4.89
N PHE A 140 -2.58 -3.31 -4.34
CA PHE A 140 -2.32 -4.04 -3.10
C PHE A 140 -3.13 -3.48 -1.92
N ASN A 141 -3.20 -2.15 -1.81
CA ASN A 141 -3.95 -1.52 -0.75
C ASN A 141 -5.46 -1.67 -0.94
N ALA A 142 -5.94 -1.56 -2.18
CA ALA A 142 -7.34 -1.82 -2.52
C ALA A 142 -7.73 -3.29 -2.27
N ALA A 143 -6.79 -4.23 -2.38
CA ALA A 143 -6.99 -5.66 -2.11
C ALA A 143 -6.97 -6.00 -0.60
N GLY A 144 -6.78 -5.02 0.29
CA GLY A 144 -6.88 -5.22 1.74
C GLY A 144 -5.55 -5.20 2.50
N ASN A 145 -4.47 -4.66 1.92
CA ASN A 145 -3.18 -4.40 2.59
C ASN A 145 -2.49 -5.63 3.23
N ALA A 146 -2.94 -6.85 2.95
CA ALA A 146 -2.47 -8.06 3.62
C ALA A 146 -2.31 -9.22 2.64
N LEU A 147 -1.11 -9.80 2.60
CA LEU A 147 -0.81 -10.98 1.76
C LEU A 147 -1.30 -12.29 2.39
N THR A 148 -1.40 -12.35 3.73
CA THR A 148 -1.79 -13.55 4.49
C THR A 148 -3.27 -13.58 4.87
N GLY A 149 -4.07 -12.66 4.31
CA GLY A 149 -5.46 -12.41 4.72
C GLY A 149 -5.57 -11.50 5.95
N THR A 150 -6.78 -11.01 6.20
CA THR A 150 -7.07 -10.05 7.27
C THR A 150 -6.65 -10.64 8.62
N ASN A 151 -5.75 -9.95 9.33
CA ASN A 151 -5.31 -10.37 10.66
C ASN A 151 -6.48 -10.24 11.64
N ARG A 152 -7.25 -11.32 11.80
CA ARG A 152 -8.44 -11.35 12.67
C ARG A 152 -8.12 -10.83 14.07
N LYS A 153 -6.89 -11.01 14.57
CA LYS A 153 -6.46 -10.52 15.91
C LYS A 153 -6.45 -8.99 16.04
N LEU A 154 -6.28 -8.24 14.95
CA LEU A 154 -6.38 -6.77 14.95
C LEU A 154 -7.83 -6.28 14.96
N LEU A 155 -8.78 -7.11 14.52
CA LEU A 155 -10.19 -6.75 14.56
C LEU A 155 -10.67 -6.69 16.02
N PRO A 156 -11.51 -5.70 16.37
CA PRO A 156 -12.20 -5.65 17.65
C PRO A 156 -12.80 -7.01 18.00
N ARG A 157 -12.74 -7.39 19.29
CA ARG A 157 -13.37 -8.61 19.82
C ARG A 157 -14.77 -8.89 19.22
N PRO A 158 -15.71 -7.93 19.14
CA PRO A 158 -17.05 -8.20 18.61
C PRO A 158 -17.05 -8.60 17.13
N GLU A 159 -16.26 -7.94 16.30
CA GLU A 159 -16.20 -8.20 14.86
C GLU A 159 -15.56 -9.56 14.57
N ARG A 160 -14.55 -9.96 15.36
CA ARG A 160 -14.00 -11.32 15.32
C ARG A 160 -15.05 -12.39 15.61
N GLU A 161 -15.93 -12.15 16.58
CA GLU A 161 -16.97 -13.08 16.98
C GLU A 161 -18.05 -13.17 15.91
N GLN A 162 -18.47 -12.05 15.32
CA GLN A 162 -19.39 -12.03 14.18
C GLN A 162 -18.83 -12.77 12.97
N LEU A 163 -17.56 -12.53 12.62
CA LEU A 163 -16.89 -13.26 11.56
C LEU A 163 -16.75 -14.76 11.86
N ARG A 164 -16.60 -15.16 13.13
CA ARG A 164 -16.63 -16.59 13.52
C ARG A 164 -18.03 -17.16 13.37
N GLN A 165 -19.06 -16.43 13.82
CA GLN A 165 -20.46 -16.86 13.74
C GLN A 165 -20.96 -16.93 12.30
N ALA A 166 -20.50 -16.06 11.40
CA ALA A 166 -20.82 -16.10 9.97
C ALA A 166 -20.20 -17.28 9.22
N PHE A 167 -19.12 -17.86 9.75
CA PHE A 167 -18.55 -19.11 9.23
C PHE A 167 -19.37 -20.34 9.61
N PHE A 168 -20.11 -20.28 10.73
CA PHE A 168 -21.06 -21.32 11.09
C PHE A 168 -22.38 -21.07 10.37
N LYS A 169 -22.96 -22.10 9.72
CA LYS A 169 -24.30 -21.98 9.14
C LYS A 169 -25.29 -21.63 10.25
N GLN A 170 -25.82 -20.42 10.23
CA GLN A 170 -26.93 -20.07 11.11
C GLN A 170 -28.15 -20.90 10.66
N PRO A 171 -28.84 -21.58 11.59
CA PRO A 171 -30.13 -22.17 11.26
C PRO A 171 -31.06 -21.06 10.77
N LYS A 172 -31.74 -21.27 9.65
CA LYS A 172 -32.80 -20.36 9.19
C LYS A 172 -33.73 -20.11 10.37
N GLN A 173 -33.86 -18.86 10.79
CA GLN A 173 -34.95 -18.46 11.68
C GLN A 173 -36.24 -18.70 10.90
N THR A 174 -36.96 -19.77 11.25
CA THR A 174 -38.34 -19.94 10.84
C THR A 174 -39.10 -18.80 11.51
N GLU A 175 -39.58 -17.83 10.71
CA GLU A 175 -40.59 -16.87 11.13
C GLU A 175 -41.82 -17.67 11.59
N GLU A 176 -41.96 -17.82 12.90
CA GLU A 176 -43.22 -18.23 13.50
C GLU A 176 -44.11 -16.99 13.54
N VAL A 177 -44.89 -16.84 12.47
CA VAL A 177 -46.02 -15.93 12.40
C VAL A 177 -47.07 -16.45 13.39
N ALA A 178 -47.26 -15.75 14.50
CA ALA A 178 -48.38 -15.92 15.42
C ALA A 178 -48.98 -14.55 15.73
#